data_AF-A0A7X9AI25-F1
#
_entry.id   AF-A0A7X9AI25-F1
#
_cell.length_a   1.000
_cell.length_b   1.000
_cell.length_c   1.000
_cell.angle_alpha   90.00
_cell.angle_beta   90.00
_cell.angle_gamma   90.00
#
_symmetry.space_group_name_H-M   'P 1'
#
loop_
_entity.id
_entity.type
_entity.pdbx_description
1 polymer ?
#
loop_
_entity_poly.entity_id
_entity_poly.type
_entity_poly.pdbx_seq_one_letter_code
_entity_poly.pdbx_strand_id
1 'polypeptide(L)' 'MEKIIKVGMADLQSSVHPCVITTLGLGSCVGVALYDPTRKIAGLAHIMLPSS' A
#
# COMPACT_ATOMS: atom_id res chain seq x y z
N MET A 1 13.72 2.65 -13.90
CA MET A 1 12.50 3.45 -13.72
C MET A 1 11.76 2.83 -12.54
N GLU A 2 11.52 3.57 -11.47
CA GLU A 2 10.80 3.03 -10.31
C GLU A 2 9.33 2.81 -10.67
N LYS A 3 8.83 1.59 -10.47
CA LYS A 3 7.43 1.26 -10.77
C LYS A 3 6.53 1.89 -9.71
N ILE A 4 5.68 2.84 -10.12
CA ILE A 4 4.66 3.43 -9.24
C ILE A 4 3.42 2.54 -9.27
N ILE A 5 3.01 2.06 -8.10
CA ILE A 5 1.86 1.19 -7.91
C ILE A 5 0.87 1.94 -7.03
N LYS A 6 -0.35 2.13 -7.54
CA LYS A 6 -1.44 2.76 -6.80
C LYS A 6 -2.31 1.68 -6.17
N VAL A 7 -2.63 1.85 -4.89
CA VAL A 7 -3.57 1.03 -4.13
C VAL A 7 -4.89 1.78 -4.02
N GLY A 8 -5.96 1.14 -4.46
CA GLY A 8 -7.33 1.68 -4.37
C GLY A 8 -7.92 1.55 -2.97
N MET A 9 -9.17 1.99 -2.78
CA MET A 9 -9.94 1.72 -1.57
C MET A 9 -10.32 0.23 -1.51
N ALA A 10 -10.23 -0.40 -0.34
CA ALA A 10 -10.47 -1.84 -0.16
C ALA A 10 -9.53 -2.74 -1.00
N ASP A 11 -8.32 -2.26 -1.26
CA ASP A 11 -7.33 -2.93 -2.10
C ASP A 11 -6.00 -3.13 -1.34
N LEU A 12 -5.17 -4.02 -1.85
CA LEU A 12 -3.83 -4.30 -1.37
C LEU A 12 -2.88 -4.61 -2.53
N GLN A 13 -1.71 -3.98 -2.53
CA GLN A 13 -0.64 -4.30 -3.46
C GLN A 13 0.67 -4.61 -2.74
N SER A 14 1.49 -5.42 -3.37
CA SER A 14 2.88 -5.65 -2.95
C SER A 14 3.82 -5.65 -4.15
N SER A 15 5.08 -5.29 -3.90
CA SER A 15 6.12 -5.30 -4.93
C SER A 15 7.51 -5.39 -4.32
N VAL A 16 8.45 -5.89 -5.13
CA VAL A 16 9.87 -5.94 -4.80
C VAL A 16 10.52 -4.64 -5.29
N HIS A 17 11.55 -4.18 -4.57
CA HIS A 17 12.40 -3.07 -4.99
C HIS A 17 12.95 -3.28 -6.43
N PRO A 18 13.04 -2.23 -7.27
CA PRO A 18 12.64 -0.83 -7.00
C PRO A 18 11.18 -0.54 -7.36
N CYS A 19 10.42 -0.04 -6.38
CA CYS A 19 9.03 0.34 -6.55
C CYS A 19 8.61 1.44 -5.55
N VAL A 20 7.57 2.18 -5.91
CA VAL A 20 6.87 3.12 -5.02
C VAL A 20 5.41 2.65 -4.94
N ILE A 21 4.94 2.32 -3.74
CA ILE A 21 3.55 1.94 -3.50
C ILE A 21 2.86 3.12 -2.80
N THR A 22 1.74 3.60 -3.34
CA THR A 22 1.03 4.76 -2.84
C THR A 22 -0.47 4.54 -2.86
N THR A 23 -1.20 5.25 -2.00
CA THR A 23 -2.66 5.28 -1.98
C THR A 23 -3.11 6.74 -1.91
N LEU A 24 -4.25 7.06 -2.51
CA LEU A 24 -4.81 8.40 -2.53
C LEU A 24 -6.19 8.40 -1.85
N GLY A 25 -6.54 9.50 -1.20
CA GLY A 25 -7.88 9.69 -0.64
C GLY A 25 -8.18 8.81 0.56
N LEU A 26 -7.22 8.66 1.49
CA LEU A 26 -7.37 7.83 2.68
C LEU A 26 -8.53 8.27 3.58
N GLY A 27 -8.74 9.57 3.79
CA GLY A 27 -9.89 10.07 4.57
C GLY A 27 -9.96 9.46 5.97
N SER A 28 -11.09 8.81 6.30
CA SER A 28 -11.28 8.04 7.54
C SER A 28 -10.72 6.62 7.48
N CYS A 29 -10.36 6.11 6.31
CA CYS A 29 -9.83 4.74 6.16
C CYS A 29 -8.45 4.59 6.80
N VAL A 30 -7.94 3.35 6.85
CA VAL A 30 -6.64 3.02 7.44
C VAL A 30 -5.71 2.44 6.38
N GLY A 31 -4.52 3.04 6.23
CA GLY A 31 -3.46 2.53 5.37
C GLY A 31 -2.47 1.71 6.19
N VAL A 32 -2.26 0.45 5.82
CA VAL A 32 -1.28 -0.43 6.47
C VAL A 32 -0.14 -0.72 5.52
N ALA A 33 1.06 -0.24 5.86
CA ALA A 33 2.27 -0.49 5.10
C ALA A 33 3.16 -1.50 5.83
N LEU A 34 3.69 -2.47 5.09
CA LEU A 34 4.67 -3.44 5.60
C LEU A 34 5.88 -3.46 4.68
N TYR A 35 7.08 -3.56 5.27
CA TYR A 35 8.33 -3.63 4.54
C TYR A 35 9.25 -4.70 5.13
N ASP A 36 9.73 -5.60 4.27
CA ASP A 36 10.76 -6.57 4.60
C ASP A 36 12.13 -6.03 4.12
N PRO A 37 13.05 -5.67 5.03
CA PRO A 37 14.35 -5.12 4.66
C PRO A 37 15.32 -6.16 4.07
N THR A 38 15.14 -7.44 4.37
CA THR A 38 16.02 -8.53 3.89
C THR A 38 15.65 -8.90 2.46
N ARG A 39 14.34 -9.09 2.20
CA ARG A 39 13.84 -9.46 0.86
C ARG A 39 13.51 -8.26 -0.02
N LYS A 40 13.54 -7.05 0.55
CA LYS A 40 13.20 -5.77 -0.09
C LYS A 40 11.81 -5.77 -0.73
N ILE A 41 10.84 -6.34 -0.02
CA ILE A 41 9.43 -6.41 -0.43
C ILE A 41 8.67 -5.34 0.35
N ALA A 42 7.91 -4.52 -0.35
CA ALA A 42 6.96 -3.58 0.25
C ALA A 42 5.52 -4.03 -0.06
N GLY A 43 4.63 -3.83 0.90
CA GLY A 43 3.19 -4.01 0.74
C GLY A 43 2.43 -2.84 1.33
N LEU A 44 1.30 -2.49 0.72
CA LEU A 44 0.38 -1.47 1.21
C LEU A 44 -1.05 -1.96 1.04
N ALA A 45 -1.81 -1.93 2.13
CA ALA A 45 -3.24 -2.19 2.16
C ALA A 45 -4.00 -0.89 2.49
N HIS A 46 -5.09 -0.64 1.79
CA HIS A 46 -6.01 0.44 2.11
C HIS A 46 -7.32 -0.16 2.62
N ILE A 47 -7.47 -0.17 3.94
CA ILE A 47 -8.54 -0.86 4.65
C ILE A 47 -9.67 0.13 4.93
N MET A 48 -10.89 -0.25 4.56
CA MET A 48 -12.10 0.48 4.97
C MET A 48 -12.40 0.19 6.44
N LEU A 49 -12.70 1.22 7.22
CA LEU A 49 -13.16 1.03 8.60
C LEU A 49 -14.51 0.28 8.59
N PRO A 50 -14.71 -0.72 9.48
CA PRO A 50 -15.93 -1.53 9.54
C PRO A 50 -17.17 -0.75 10.02
N SER A 51 -16.99 0.46 10.55
CA SER A 51 -18.05 1.40 10.89
C SER A 51 -17.60 2.81 10.50
N SER A 52 -18.41 3.51 9.72
CA SER A 52 -18.35 4.97 9.56
C SER A 52 -19.55 5.60 10.23
#